data_AF-A0A9P3Z1B6-F1
#
_entry.id   AF-A0A9P3Z1B6-F1
#
_cell.length_a   1.000
_cell.length_b   1.000
_cell.length_c   1.000
_cell.angle_alpha   90.00
_cell.angle_beta   90.00
_cell.angle_gamma   90.00
#
_symmetry.space_group_name_H-M   'P 1'
#
loop_
_entity.id
_entity.type
_entity.pdbx_description
1 polymer ?
#
loop_
_entity_poly.entity_id
_entity_poly.type
_entity_poly.pdbx_seq_one_letter_code
_entity_poly.pdbx_strand_id
1 'polypeptide(L)'
;MKTIEEKLQCNFERQRTYQQRAIERQREKQANPEWRQAQYEKQRERQSRNIERAKNKPFNRGLKGRTPRAAERSLMDKIGALPCIACYVHGVINEVVSLHHINGRTITGAHAFVLPLCNHHHQNAAPPVVRAIYSWLVPVHADGNCGGKSAFEALNGSQEHLYSLCLEMIA
;
A
#
# COMPACT_ATOMS: atom_id res chain seq x y z
N MET A 1 35.05 6.69 47.95
CA MET A 1 34.25 6.61 46.71
C MET A 1 34.56 5.29 46.03
N LYS A 2 33.57 4.51 45.58
CA LYS A 2 33.83 3.26 44.84
C LYS A 2 34.53 3.56 43.52
N THR A 3 35.53 2.75 43.18
CA THR A 3 36.25 2.79 41.91
C THR A 3 35.32 2.46 40.74
N ILE A 4 35.75 2.78 39.51
CA ILE A 4 34.98 2.53 38.29
C ILE A 4 34.75 1.01 38.10
N GLU A 5 35.77 0.20 38.39
CA GLU A 5 35.70 -1.26 38.31
C GLU A 5 34.70 -1.86 39.31
N GLU A 6 34.71 -1.40 40.57
CA GLU A 6 33.73 -1.84 41.58
C GLU A 6 32.29 -1.46 41.21
N LYS A 7 32.09 -0.33 40.54
CA LYS A 7 30.77 0.09 40.05
C LYS A 7 30.29 -0.80 38.88
N LEU A 8 31.19 -1.16 37.96
CA LEU A 8 30.88 -2.06 36.84
C LEU A 8 30.54 -3.46 37.33
N GLN A 9 31.33 -4.02 38.26
CA GLN A 9 31.10 -5.33 38.87
C GLN A 9 29.71 -5.41 39.52
N CYS A 10 29.36 -4.40 40.32
CA CYS A 10 28.06 -4.31 41.00
C CYS A 10 26.89 -4.25 40.00
N ASN A 11 27.07 -3.57 38.86
CA ASN A 11 26.07 -3.52 37.80
C ASN A 11 25.85 -4.88 37.13
N PHE A 12 26.93 -5.61 36.83
CA PHE A 12 26.85 -6.95 36.24
C PHE A 12 26.17 -7.95 37.17
N GLU A 13 26.52 -7.96 38.45
CA GLU A 13 25.90 -8.82 39.46
C GLU A 13 24.41 -8.50 39.62
N ARG A 14 24.07 -7.22 39.64
CA ARG A 14 22.67 -6.77 39.68
C ARG A 14 21.91 -7.22 38.43
N GLN A 15 22.50 -7.09 37.24
CA GLN A 15 21.88 -7.56 35.99
C GLN A 15 21.69 -9.08 35.98
N ARG A 16 22.68 -9.84 36.47
CA ARG A 16 22.61 -11.30 36.57
C ARG A 16 21.52 -11.77 37.53
N THR A 17 21.42 -11.14 38.70
CA THR A 17 20.36 -11.44 39.68
C THR A 17 18.96 -11.10 39.15
N TYR A 18 18.80 -9.99 38.41
CA TYR A 18 17.54 -9.69 37.74
C TYR A 18 17.17 -10.74 36.68
N GLN A 19 18.15 -11.18 35.87
CA GLN A 19 17.94 -12.22 34.87
C GLN A 19 17.54 -13.55 35.53
N GLN A 20 18.24 -13.97 36.60
CA GLN A 20 17.90 -15.18 37.34
C GLN A 20 16.48 -15.13 37.91
N ARG A 21 16.09 -14.02 38.55
CA ARG A 21 14.72 -13.83 39.08
C ARG A 21 13.66 -13.78 37.98
N ALA A 22 13.99 -13.32 36.78
CA ALA A 22 13.06 -13.35 35.65
C ALA A 22 12.85 -14.78 35.13
N ILE A 23 13.94 -15.56 35.02
CA ILE A 23 13.90 -16.97 34.60
C ILE A 23 13.13 -17.81 35.62
N GLU A 24 13.36 -17.60 36.91
CA GLU A 24 12.68 -18.32 37.98
C GLU A 24 11.16 -18.05 37.97
N ARG A 25 10.75 -16.78 37.88
CA ARG A 25 9.34 -16.41 37.72
C ARG A 25 8.70 -16.99 36.46
N GLN A 26 9.46 -17.11 35.37
CA GLN A 26 8.97 -17.74 34.15
C GLN A 26 8.82 -19.26 34.31
N ARG A 27 9.76 -19.91 35.00
CA ARG A 27 9.68 -21.33 35.36
C ARG A 27 8.50 -21.63 36.27
N GLU A 28 8.27 -20.83 37.31
CA GLU A 28 7.11 -20.95 38.21
C GLU A 28 5.79 -20.80 37.44
N LYS A 29 5.70 -19.81 36.55
CA LYS A 29 4.52 -19.64 35.66
C LYS A 29 4.30 -20.86 34.77
N GLN A 30 5.35 -21.45 34.22
CA GLN A 30 5.25 -22.66 33.38
C GLN A 30 4.94 -23.92 34.19
N ALA A 31 5.39 -23.99 35.45
CA ALA A 31 5.09 -25.09 36.36
C ALA A 31 3.61 -25.10 36.77
N ASN A 32 2.98 -23.91 36.87
CA ASN A 32 1.55 -23.79 37.15
C ASN A 32 0.69 -24.47 36.04
N PRO A 33 -0.08 -25.53 36.38
CA PRO A 33 -0.93 -26.25 35.42
C PRO A 33 -2.02 -25.37 34.79
N GLU A 34 -2.64 -24.48 35.56
CA GLU A 34 -3.70 -23.57 35.07
C GLU A 34 -3.16 -22.61 34.02
N TRP A 35 -1.94 -22.08 34.25
CA TRP A 35 -1.29 -21.19 33.30
C TRP A 35 -0.99 -21.90 31.98
N ARG A 36 -0.50 -23.14 32.03
CA ARG A 36 -0.27 -23.97 30.82
C ARG A 36 -1.57 -24.22 30.07
N GLN A 37 -2.64 -24.58 30.78
CA GLN A 37 -3.95 -24.84 30.18
C GLN A 37 -4.53 -23.59 29.51
N ALA A 38 -4.42 -22.43 30.15
CA ALA A 38 -4.82 -21.15 29.57
C ALA A 38 -4.02 -20.77 28.31
N GLN A 39 -2.72 -21.11 28.25
CA GLN A 39 -1.91 -20.91 27.03
C GLN A 39 -2.38 -21.82 25.88
N TYR A 40 -2.64 -23.10 26.16
CA TYR A 40 -3.19 -24.02 25.16
C TYR A 40 -4.55 -23.55 24.65
N GLU A 41 -5.41 -23.06 25.52
CA GLU A 41 -6.71 -22.52 25.13
C GLU A 41 -6.58 -21.29 24.22
N LYS A 42 -5.70 -20.34 24.57
CA LYS A 42 -5.37 -19.21 23.70
C LYS A 42 -4.84 -19.65 22.33
N GLN A 43 -4.03 -20.70 22.29
CA GLN A 43 -3.51 -21.25 21.04
C GLN A 43 -4.62 -21.88 20.20
N ARG A 44 -5.54 -22.65 20.82
CA ARG A 44 -6.72 -23.21 20.15
C ARG A 44 -7.65 -22.13 19.62
N GLU A 45 -7.91 -21.09 20.41
CA GLU A 45 -8.75 -19.95 20.00
C GLU A 45 -8.13 -19.20 18.81
N ARG A 46 -6.80 -19.03 18.81
CA ARG A 46 -6.10 -18.45 17.66
C ARG A 46 -6.23 -19.32 16.42
N GLN A 47 -6.13 -20.65 16.56
CA GLN A 47 -6.32 -21.59 15.47
C GLN A 47 -7.75 -21.57 14.93
N SER A 48 -8.77 -21.57 15.80
CA SER A 48 -10.18 -21.53 15.39
C SER A 48 -10.49 -20.25 14.62
N ARG A 49 -10.06 -19.08 15.11
CA ARG A 49 -10.19 -17.79 14.41
C ARG A 49 -9.52 -17.79 13.03
N ASN A 50 -8.35 -18.42 12.91
CA ASN A 50 -7.67 -18.54 11.61
C ASN A 50 -8.42 -19.45 10.64
N ILE A 51 -8.96 -20.57 11.12
CA ILE A 51 -9.78 -21.51 10.32
C ILE A 51 -11.05 -20.79 9.84
N GLU A 52 -11.74 -20.07 10.72
CA GLU A 52 -12.94 -19.31 10.39
C GLU A 52 -12.68 -18.24 9.33
N ARG A 53 -11.59 -17.47 9.47
CA ARG A 53 -11.16 -16.49 8.45
C ARG A 53 -10.83 -17.14 7.11
N ALA A 54 -10.27 -18.34 7.12
CA ALA A 54 -9.97 -19.08 5.90
C ALA A 54 -11.25 -19.58 5.21
N LYS A 55 -12.24 -20.07 5.97
CA LYS A 55 -13.55 -20.48 5.46
C LYS A 55 -14.33 -19.32 4.85
N ASN A 56 -14.28 -18.15 5.51
CA ASN A 56 -14.98 -16.93 5.07
C ASN A 56 -14.16 -16.10 4.07
N LYS A 57 -13.13 -16.67 3.45
CA LYS A 57 -12.32 -15.95 2.47
C LYS A 57 -13.13 -15.75 1.18
N PRO A 58 -13.40 -14.50 0.76
CA PRO A 58 -14.19 -14.26 -0.45
C PRO A 58 -13.48 -14.83 -1.69
N PHE A 59 -14.24 -15.55 -2.51
CA PHE A 59 -13.76 -16.30 -3.68
C PHE A 59 -13.38 -15.40 -4.86
N ASN A 60 -14.00 -14.22 -4.97
CA ASN A 60 -13.75 -13.28 -6.07
C ASN A 60 -13.19 -11.95 -5.56
N ARG A 61 -11.86 -11.87 -5.49
CA ARG A 61 -11.15 -10.60 -5.55
C ARG A 61 -10.61 -10.51 -6.96
N GLY A 62 -11.29 -9.78 -7.85
CA GLY A 62 -10.93 -9.63 -9.26
C GLY A 62 -9.42 -9.45 -9.44
N LEU A 63 -8.84 -10.06 -10.49
CA LEU A 63 -7.39 -10.29 -10.73
C LEU A 63 -6.48 -9.51 -9.78
N LYS A 64 -6.36 -10.03 -8.55
CA LYS A 64 -5.72 -9.28 -7.48
C LYS A 64 -4.23 -9.25 -7.78
N GLY A 65 -3.74 -8.04 -8.08
CA GLY A 65 -2.31 -7.80 -8.25
C GLY A 65 -1.52 -8.10 -6.97
N ARG A 66 -0.20 -7.93 -7.07
CA ARG A 66 0.68 -8.02 -5.90
C ARG A 66 0.27 -6.95 -4.87
N THR A 67 0.58 -7.18 -3.61
CA THR A 67 0.49 -6.13 -2.58
C THR A 67 1.66 -5.14 -2.77
N PRO A 68 1.42 -3.82 -2.77
CA PRO A 68 2.49 -2.82 -2.83
C PRO A 68 3.45 -2.95 -1.64
N ARG A 69 4.75 -2.79 -1.91
CA ARG A 69 5.79 -2.63 -0.88
C ARG A 69 5.67 -1.23 -0.24
N ALA A 70 6.29 -1.04 0.91
CA ALA A 70 6.24 0.25 1.63
C ALA A 70 6.70 1.44 0.78
N ALA A 71 7.83 1.30 0.07
CA ALA A 71 8.33 2.36 -0.83
C ALA A 71 7.36 2.64 -2.00
N GLU A 72 6.79 1.60 -2.60
CA GLU A 72 5.80 1.77 -3.68
C GLU A 72 4.54 2.46 -3.17
N ARG A 73 4.06 2.09 -1.98
CA ARG A 73 2.91 2.73 -1.33
C ARG A 73 3.17 4.22 -1.11
N SER A 74 4.32 4.57 -0.53
CA SER A 74 4.65 5.97 -0.27
C SER A 74 4.67 6.82 -1.56
N LEU A 75 5.23 6.28 -2.65
CA LEU A 75 5.22 6.97 -3.94
C LEU A 75 3.80 7.07 -4.53
N MET A 76 3.02 5.98 -4.49
CA MET A 76 1.61 5.98 -4.91
C MET A 76 0.79 7.04 -4.17
N ASP A 77 1.00 7.18 -2.86
CA ASP A 77 0.25 8.13 -2.04
C ASP A 77 0.60 9.57 -2.42
N LYS A 78 1.88 9.87 -2.72
CA LYS A 78 2.29 11.18 -3.25
C LYS A 78 1.67 11.46 -4.62
N ILE A 79 1.76 10.51 -5.55
CA ILE A 79 1.17 10.67 -6.90
C ILE A 79 -0.35 10.79 -6.81
N GLY A 80 -1.00 10.03 -5.94
CA GLY A 80 -2.45 10.05 -5.75
C GLY A 80 -2.98 11.34 -5.10
N ALA A 81 -2.11 12.18 -4.55
CA ALA A 81 -2.45 13.50 -4.04
C ALA A 81 -2.41 14.59 -5.12
N LEU A 82 -1.88 14.29 -6.31
CA LEU A 82 -1.88 15.22 -7.44
C LEU A 82 -3.26 15.27 -8.13
N PRO A 83 -3.61 16.38 -8.81
CA PRO A 83 -4.76 16.41 -9.69
C PRO A 83 -4.55 15.48 -10.89
N CYS A 84 -5.60 15.31 -11.69
CA CYS A 84 -5.56 14.52 -12.91
C CYS A 84 -4.44 15.05 -13.82
N ILE A 85 -3.40 14.25 -14.01
CA ILE A 85 -2.22 14.70 -14.76
C ILE A 85 -2.57 14.97 -16.23
N ALA A 86 -3.51 14.22 -16.80
CA ALA A 86 -4.00 14.44 -18.14
C ALA A 86 -4.85 15.70 -18.27
N CYS A 87 -5.60 16.11 -17.23
CA CYS A 87 -6.25 17.43 -17.23
C CYS A 87 -5.21 18.55 -17.10
N TYR A 88 -4.20 18.33 -16.26
CA TYR A 88 -3.18 19.33 -15.93
C TYR A 88 -2.41 19.81 -17.17
N VAL A 89 -2.03 18.90 -18.08
CA VAL A 89 -1.34 19.26 -19.34
C VAL A 89 -2.18 20.13 -20.28
N HIS A 90 -3.50 20.18 -20.09
CA HIS A 90 -4.41 21.08 -20.81
C HIS A 90 -4.79 22.32 -20.00
N GLY A 91 -4.08 22.60 -18.89
CA GLY A 91 -4.34 23.75 -18.03
C GLY A 91 -5.58 23.60 -17.15
N VAL A 92 -6.10 22.38 -16.97
CA VAL A 92 -7.30 22.10 -16.16
C VAL A 92 -6.92 21.37 -14.89
N ILE A 93 -7.39 21.86 -13.74
CA ILE A 93 -7.20 21.19 -12.45
C ILE A 93 -8.44 20.36 -12.13
N ASN A 94 -8.25 19.06 -11.91
CA ASN A 94 -9.29 18.15 -11.43
C ASN A 94 -8.71 17.26 -10.33
N GLU A 95 -9.11 17.49 -9.09
CA GLU A 95 -8.56 16.81 -7.90
C GLU A 95 -9.19 15.44 -7.64
N VAL A 96 -10.31 15.12 -8.30
CA VAL A 96 -11.02 13.86 -8.10
C VAL A 96 -10.42 12.79 -9.01
N VAL A 97 -9.44 12.06 -8.47
CA VAL A 97 -8.63 11.09 -9.21
C VAL A 97 -8.72 9.68 -8.66
N SER A 98 -8.35 8.74 -9.52
CA SER A 98 -8.05 7.36 -9.16
C SER A 98 -6.74 6.95 -9.82
N LEU A 99 -6.00 6.03 -9.18
CA LEU A 99 -4.71 5.60 -9.69
C LEU A 99 -4.87 4.58 -10.82
N HIS A 100 -4.31 4.94 -11.98
CA HIS A 100 -4.15 4.08 -13.14
C HIS A 100 -2.77 3.41 -13.11
N HIS A 101 -2.69 2.10 -13.38
CA HIS A 101 -1.42 1.37 -13.46
C HIS A 101 -0.93 1.27 -14.91
N ILE A 102 0.28 1.77 -15.20
CA ILE A 102 0.85 1.76 -16.54
C ILE A 102 1.31 0.35 -16.94
N ASN A 103 2.01 -0.34 -16.01
CA ASN A 103 2.70 -1.61 -16.26
C ASN A 103 2.05 -2.80 -15.53
N GLY A 104 0.72 -2.83 -15.49
CA GLY A 104 -0.04 -3.86 -14.78
C GLY A 104 0.17 -3.82 -13.26
N ARG A 105 -0.06 -4.94 -12.57
CA ARG A 105 -0.10 -4.98 -11.09
C ARG A 105 0.75 -6.07 -10.45
N THR A 106 1.51 -6.85 -11.22
CA THR A 106 2.21 -8.05 -10.74
C THR A 106 3.73 -7.90 -10.72
N ILE A 107 4.30 -7.16 -11.67
CA ILE A 107 5.75 -6.99 -11.77
C ILE A 107 6.34 -6.24 -10.56
N THR A 108 7.63 -6.41 -10.33
CA THR A 108 8.36 -5.63 -9.32
C THR A 108 8.35 -4.16 -9.75
N GLY A 109 8.00 -3.25 -8.83
CA GLY A 109 7.88 -1.83 -9.16
C GLY A 109 6.56 -1.43 -9.82
N ALA A 110 5.67 -2.37 -10.18
CA ALA A 110 4.41 -2.07 -10.90
C ALA A 110 3.59 -0.94 -10.25
N HIS A 111 3.60 -0.88 -8.92
CA HIS A 111 2.84 0.08 -8.15
C HIS A 111 3.51 1.46 -8.09
N ALA A 112 4.80 1.58 -8.40
CA ALA A 112 5.46 2.87 -8.56
C ALA A 112 5.06 3.56 -9.87
N PHE A 113 4.72 2.80 -10.92
CA PHE A 113 4.34 3.31 -12.24
C PHE A 113 2.83 3.50 -12.35
N VAL A 114 2.35 4.59 -11.75
CA VAL A 114 0.93 4.96 -11.73
C VAL A 114 0.69 6.39 -12.18
N LEU A 115 -0.51 6.67 -12.71
CA LEU A 115 -0.98 8.01 -13.04
C LEU A 115 -2.22 8.37 -12.21
N PRO A 116 -2.32 9.60 -11.68
CA PRO A 116 -3.55 10.12 -11.10
C PRO A 116 -4.45 10.59 -12.25
N LEU A 117 -5.56 9.87 -12.50
CA LEU A 117 -6.49 10.19 -13.58
C LEU A 117 -7.91 10.38 -13.05
N CYS A 118 -8.60 11.40 -13.56
CA CYS A 118 -10.02 11.58 -13.31
C CYS A 118 -10.84 10.48 -13.98
N ASN A 119 -12.12 10.35 -13.62
CA ASN A 119 -13.01 9.33 -14.19
C ASN A 119 -13.00 9.30 -15.73
N HIS A 120 -12.96 10.46 -16.37
CA HIS A 120 -13.04 10.63 -17.82
C HIS A 120 -11.73 10.43 -18.57
N HIS A 121 -10.61 10.49 -17.86
CA HIS A 121 -9.31 10.07 -18.37
C HIS A 121 -8.95 8.64 -17.98
N HIS A 122 -9.65 8.03 -17.00
CA HIS A 122 -9.37 6.68 -16.54
C HIS A 122 -10.26 5.61 -17.18
N GLN A 123 -11.57 5.63 -16.93
CA GLN A 123 -12.47 4.48 -17.20
C GLN A 123 -13.65 4.81 -18.10
N ASN A 124 -14.33 5.93 -17.87
CA ASN A 124 -15.66 6.18 -18.44
C ASN A 124 -15.63 7.37 -19.39
N ALA A 125 -16.10 7.21 -20.62
CA ALA A 125 -16.13 8.30 -21.58
C ALA A 125 -17.05 9.44 -21.10
N ALA A 126 -16.59 10.69 -21.28
CA ALA A 126 -17.47 11.84 -21.09
C ALA A 126 -18.57 11.87 -22.18
N PRO A 127 -19.72 12.53 -21.92
CA PRO A 127 -20.77 12.68 -22.92
C PRO A 127 -20.24 13.24 -24.25
N PRO A 128 -20.77 12.81 -25.41
CA PRO A 128 -20.27 13.24 -26.72
C PRO A 128 -20.20 14.77 -26.90
N VAL A 129 -21.20 15.50 -26.40
CA VAL A 129 -21.22 16.97 -26.44
C VAL A 129 -20.06 17.61 -25.68
N VAL A 130 -19.64 17.00 -24.56
CA VAL A 130 -18.48 17.48 -23.78
C VAL A 130 -17.19 17.17 -24.54
N ARG A 131 -17.06 15.99 -25.13
CA ARG A 131 -15.88 15.60 -25.93
C ARG A 131 -15.75 16.38 -27.24
N ALA A 132 -16.84 16.94 -27.76
CA ALA A 132 -16.78 17.86 -28.90
C ALA A 132 -16.07 19.18 -28.54
N ILE A 133 -16.17 19.61 -27.28
CA ILE A 133 -15.51 20.80 -26.75
C ILE A 133 -14.10 20.45 -26.26
N TYR A 134 -13.95 19.34 -25.54
CA TYR A 134 -12.71 18.84 -24.98
C TYR A 134 -12.32 17.52 -25.66
N SER A 135 -11.79 17.62 -26.88
CA SER A 135 -11.43 16.45 -27.70
C SER A 135 -10.42 15.53 -27.02
N TRP A 136 -9.58 16.07 -26.13
CA TRP A 136 -8.58 15.36 -25.32
C TRP A 136 -9.15 14.59 -24.12
N LEU A 137 -10.42 14.82 -23.75
CA LEU A 137 -11.07 14.20 -22.60
C LEU A 137 -11.58 12.78 -22.95
N VAL A 138 -10.64 11.87 -23.16
CA VAL A 138 -10.89 10.46 -23.50
C VAL A 138 -10.28 9.54 -22.45
N PRO A 139 -10.90 8.39 -22.14
CA PRO A 139 -10.38 7.49 -21.11
C PRO A 139 -9.23 6.63 -21.65
N VAL A 140 -8.22 6.36 -20.81
CA VAL A 140 -7.09 5.47 -21.16
C VAL A 140 -7.54 4.02 -21.29
N HIS A 141 -8.51 3.58 -20.49
CA HIS A 141 -9.24 2.34 -20.73
C HIS A 141 -10.42 2.66 -21.65
N ALA A 142 -10.53 1.93 -22.76
CA ALA A 142 -11.59 2.17 -23.73
C ALA A 142 -12.98 1.92 -23.10
N ASP A 143 -13.90 2.86 -23.36
CA ASP A 143 -15.31 2.74 -23.03
C ASP A 143 -16.11 2.61 -24.32
N GLY A 144 -16.48 1.38 -24.66
CA GLY A 144 -16.95 1.01 -25.99
C GLY A 144 -15.92 1.36 -27.05
N ASN A 145 -16.29 2.26 -27.98
CA ASN A 145 -15.41 2.73 -29.05
C ASN A 145 -14.70 4.05 -28.73
N CYS A 146 -14.79 4.55 -27.49
CA CYS A 146 -14.20 5.83 -27.09
C CYS A 146 -12.95 5.63 -26.24
N GLY A 147 -11.87 6.33 -26.58
CA GLY A 147 -10.62 6.31 -25.83
C GLY A 147 -9.75 5.09 -26.14
N GLY A 148 -9.16 4.51 -25.09
CA GLY A 148 -8.11 3.50 -25.19
C GLY A 148 -6.72 4.12 -25.23
N LYS A 149 -5.71 3.32 -24.84
CA LYS A 149 -4.31 3.75 -24.68
C LYS A 149 -3.82 4.61 -25.84
N SER A 150 -3.94 4.12 -27.08
CA SER A 150 -3.41 4.84 -28.25
C SER A 150 -4.06 6.21 -28.47
N ALA A 151 -5.39 6.30 -28.34
CA ALA A 151 -6.10 7.56 -28.51
C ALA A 151 -5.81 8.53 -27.36
N PHE A 152 -5.77 8.02 -26.13
CA PHE A 152 -5.40 8.78 -24.95
C PHE A 152 -4.00 9.38 -25.09
N GLU A 153 -3.00 8.56 -25.44
CA GLU A 153 -1.60 8.99 -25.55
C GLU A 153 -1.40 9.99 -26.71
N ALA A 154 -2.12 9.83 -27.81
CA ALA A 154 -2.06 10.76 -28.95
C ALA A 154 -2.57 12.17 -28.59
N LEU A 155 -3.53 12.28 -27.66
CA LEU A 155 -4.18 13.55 -27.31
C LEU A 155 -3.62 14.21 -26.04
N ASN A 156 -2.99 13.44 -25.15
CA ASN A 156 -2.55 13.92 -23.83
C ASN A 156 -1.03 13.76 -23.61
N GLY A 157 -0.32 13.05 -24.49
CA GLY A 157 1.07 12.64 -24.29
C GLY A 157 1.19 11.19 -23.80
N SER A 158 2.36 10.58 -23.97
CA SER A 158 2.58 9.19 -23.56
C SER A 158 2.41 9.03 -22.05
N GLN A 159 1.99 7.84 -21.59
CA GLN A 159 1.90 7.57 -20.16
C GLN A 159 3.24 7.73 -19.43
N GLU A 160 4.35 7.43 -20.09
CA GLU A 160 5.70 7.64 -19.55
C GLU A 160 6.03 9.13 -19.37
N HIS A 161 5.62 9.97 -20.33
CA HIS A 161 5.78 11.42 -20.22
C HIS A 161 4.92 11.97 -19.08
N LEU A 162 3.64 11.59 -19.00
CA LEU A 162 2.75 12.00 -17.92
C LEU A 162 3.26 11.52 -16.55
N TYR A 163 3.85 10.32 -16.49
CA TYR A 163 4.47 9.82 -15.27
C TYR A 163 5.68 10.66 -14.86
N SER A 164 6.52 11.06 -15.82
CA SER A 164 7.68 11.93 -15.56
C SER A 164 7.24 13.28 -14.99
N LEU A 165 6.17 13.88 -15.53
CA LEU A 165 5.57 15.09 -14.96
C LEU A 165 5.07 14.88 -13.52
N CYS A 166 4.45 13.74 -13.23
CA CYS A 166 4.05 13.43 -11.85
C CYS A 166 5.25 13.40 -10.91
N LEU A 167 6.39 12.84 -11.34
CA LEU A 167 7.61 12.80 -10.54
C LEU A 167 8.19 14.19 -10.30
N GLU A 168 8.15 15.07 -11.30
CA GLU A 168 8.57 16.47 -11.15
C GLU A 168 7.71 17.24 -10.15
N MET A 169 6.40 16.97 -10.11
CA MET A 169 5.47 17.66 -9.20
C MET A 169 5.58 17.23 -7.72
N ILE A 170 6.19 16.09 -7.44
CA ILE A 170 6.33 15.54 -6.07
C ILE A 170 7.78 15.51 -5.56
N ALA A 171 8.71 16.01 -6.38
CA ALA A 171 10.12 16.21 -6.03
C ALA A 171 10.27 17.37 -5.05
#